data_AF-A0A1C5DD64-F1
#
_entry.id   AF-A0A1C5DD64-F1
#
_cell.length_a   1.000
_cell.length_b   1.000
_cell.length_c   1.000
_cell.angle_alpha   90.00
_cell.angle_beta   90.00
_cell.angle_gamma   90.00
#
_symmetry.space_group_name_H-M   'P 1'
#
loop_
_entity.id
_entity.type
_entity.pdbx_description
1 polymer ?
#
loop_
_entity_poly.entity_id
_entity_poly.type
_entity_poly.pdbx_seq_one_letter_code
_entity_poly.pdbx_strand_id
1 'polypeptide(L)'
;LLAAAARGERHDRALWTATAAATGAAGNSTALVGTPETVAKALLDYVDIGVTTLLIRGYDPLDDAVGYGRELLPLVRQELAHRAGGGGS
;
A
#
# COMPACT_ATOMS: atom_id res chain seq x y z
N LEU A 1 -9.49 -12.71 -6.37
CA LEU A 1 -9.96 -11.37 -5.96
C LEU A 1 -11.39 -11.39 -5.42
N LEU A 2 -12.39 -11.91 -6.13
CA LEU A 2 -13.77 -12.00 -5.63
C LEU A 2 -13.89 -12.78 -4.29
N ALA A 3 -13.19 -13.91 -4.16
CA ALA A 3 -13.12 -14.67 -2.91
C ALA A 3 -12.29 -14.00 -1.79
N ALA A 4 -11.49 -12.98 -2.13
CA ALA A 4 -10.88 -12.11 -1.12
C ALA A 4 -11.94 -11.11 -0.67
N ALA A 5 -12.50 -10.29 -1.58
CA ALA A 5 -13.54 -9.29 -1.29
C ALA A 5 -14.73 -9.80 -0.46
N ALA A 6 -15.13 -11.06 -0.63
CA ALA A 6 -16.18 -11.69 0.17
C ALA A 6 -15.84 -11.84 1.68
N ARG A 7 -14.58 -11.68 2.09
CA ARG A 7 -14.11 -11.79 3.48
C ARG A 7 -14.11 -10.45 4.23
N GLY A 8 -14.52 -9.36 3.60
CA GLY A 8 -14.58 -8.00 4.17
C GLY A 8 -13.94 -6.94 3.28
N GLU A 9 -14.22 -5.66 3.50
CA GLU A 9 -13.69 -4.58 2.62
C GLU A 9 -12.21 -4.25 2.86
N ARG A 10 -11.66 -4.65 4.01
CA ARG A 10 -10.24 -4.47 4.39
C ARG A 10 -9.62 -5.82 4.73
N HIS A 11 -8.60 -6.25 4.00
CA HIS A 11 -7.99 -7.58 4.20
C HIS A 11 -6.64 -7.58 4.92
N ASP A 12 -5.93 -6.46 4.91
CA ASP A 12 -4.68 -6.27 5.68
C ASP A 12 -4.68 -4.88 6.36
N ARG A 13 -3.51 -4.30 6.61
CA ARG A 13 -3.34 -2.99 7.22
C ARG A 13 -4.07 -1.87 6.45
N ALA A 14 -4.09 -1.94 5.12
CA ALA A 14 -4.60 -0.85 4.26
C ALA A 14 -5.29 -1.33 2.97
N LEU A 15 -5.19 -2.62 2.59
CA LEU A 15 -5.73 -3.17 1.35
C LEU A 15 -7.24 -3.15 1.37
N TRP A 16 -7.77 -2.22 0.59
CA TRP A 16 -9.17 -2.01 0.33
C TRP A 16 -9.57 -2.68 -0.98
N THR A 17 -10.57 -3.56 -0.91
CA THR A 17 -11.02 -4.42 -2.02
C THR A 17 -12.42 -4.10 -2.52
N ALA A 18 -13.10 -3.09 -1.96
CA ALA A 18 -14.46 -2.74 -2.37
C ALA A 18 -14.54 -2.28 -3.84
N THR A 19 -13.48 -1.65 -4.37
CA THR A 19 -13.37 -1.33 -5.80
C THR A 19 -13.30 -2.56 -6.70
N ALA A 20 -12.79 -3.70 -6.22
CA ALA A 20 -12.78 -4.97 -6.95
C ALA A 20 -14.18 -5.60 -7.04
N ALA A 21 -15.02 -5.40 -6.03
CA ALA A 21 -16.40 -5.89 -6.04
C ALA A 21 -17.27 -5.08 -7.02
N ALA A 22 -17.05 -3.77 -7.12
CA ALA A 22 -17.82 -2.88 -7.99
C ALA A 22 -17.51 -3.04 -9.49
N THR A 23 -16.27 -3.43 -9.85
CA THR A 23 -15.84 -3.55 -11.26
C THR A 23 -15.76 -4.99 -11.79
N GLY A 24 -16.17 -5.98 -10.99
CA GLY A 24 -16.05 -7.39 -11.37
C GLY A 24 -14.60 -7.88 -11.44
N ALA A 25 -13.70 -7.30 -10.64
CA ALA A 25 -12.26 -7.59 -10.62
C ALA A 25 -11.51 -7.36 -11.95
N ALA A 26 -12.01 -6.46 -12.81
CA ALA A 26 -11.28 -6.00 -14.00
C ALA A 26 -10.23 -4.95 -13.64
N GLY A 27 -8.97 -5.18 -14.04
CA GLY A 27 -7.84 -4.26 -13.88
C GLY A 27 -7.20 -4.25 -12.48
N ASN A 28 -6.49 -3.16 -12.14
CA ASN A 28 -5.88 -2.92 -10.82
C ASN A 28 -6.98 -2.50 -9.81
N SER A 29 -7.84 -3.43 -9.42
CA SER A 29 -9.08 -3.12 -8.68
C SER A 29 -8.92 -3.06 -7.16
N THR A 30 -7.71 -2.93 -6.63
CA THR A 30 -7.43 -2.86 -5.19
C THR A 30 -6.54 -1.67 -4.89
N ALA A 31 -6.74 -1.01 -3.75
CA ALA A 31 -5.94 0.13 -3.32
C ALA A 31 -5.51 -0.02 -1.86
N LEU A 32 -4.35 0.55 -1.51
CA LEU A 32 -4.00 0.76 -0.10
C LEU A 32 -4.62 2.09 0.34
N VAL A 33 -5.58 2.05 1.26
CA VAL A 33 -6.35 3.20 1.73
C VAL A 33 -6.16 3.37 3.24
N GLY A 34 -5.77 4.58 3.65
CA GLY A 34 -5.50 4.95 5.04
C GLY A 34 -4.70 6.24 5.15
N THR A 35 -4.21 6.57 6.35
CA THR A 35 -3.27 7.69 6.51
C THR A 35 -1.94 7.38 5.79
N PRO A 36 -1.14 8.40 5.42
CA PRO A 36 0.17 8.17 4.80
C PRO A 36 1.08 7.21 5.58
N GLU A 37 1.06 7.26 6.92
CA GLU A 37 1.84 6.35 7.78
C GLU A 37 1.33 4.91 7.70
N THR A 38 0.01 4.74 7.60
CA THR A 38 -0.62 3.41 7.48
C THR A 38 -0.25 2.78 6.14
N VAL A 39 -0.31 3.57 5.05
CA VAL A 39 0.07 3.13 3.71
C VAL A 39 1.56 2.84 3.63
N ALA A 40 2.43 3.67 4.21
CA ALA A 40 3.88 3.44 4.25
C ALA A 40 4.22 2.10 4.92
N LYS A 41 3.59 1.80 6.06
CA LYS A 41 3.77 0.50 6.74
C LYS A 41 3.27 -0.66 5.89
N ALA A 42 2.12 -0.52 5.23
CA ALA A 42 1.58 -1.56 4.36
C ALA A 42 2.49 -1.85 3.14
N LEU A 43 3.12 -0.82 2.57
CA LEU A 43 4.13 -1.02 1.50
C LEU A 43 5.32 -1.84 1.99
N LEU A 44 5.77 -1.62 3.22
CA LEU A 44 6.90 -2.35 3.79
C LEU A 44 6.56 -3.77 4.25
N ASP A 45 5.30 -4.05 4.56
CA ASP A 45 4.85 -5.42 4.82
C ASP A 45 5.10 -6.34 3.58
N TYR A 46 5.06 -5.79 2.35
CA TYR A 46 5.48 -6.52 1.13
C TYR A 46 6.99 -6.70 1.03
N VAL A 47 7.77 -5.71 1.47
CA VAL A 47 9.24 -5.79 1.49
C VAL A 47 9.70 -6.89 2.44
N ASP A 48 9.04 -7.03 3.60
CA ASP A 48 9.36 -8.05 4.60
C ASP A 48 9.22 -9.48 4.06
N ILE A 49 8.31 -9.71 3.10
CA ILE A 49 8.13 -11.01 2.45
C ILE A 49 9.00 -11.18 1.18
N GLY A 50 9.95 -10.27 0.95
CA GLY A 50 10.94 -10.35 -0.12
C GLY A 50 10.59 -9.62 -1.41
N VAL A 51 9.54 -8.79 -1.45
CA VAL A 51 9.25 -7.95 -2.63
C VAL A 51 10.28 -6.84 -2.73
N THR A 52 10.92 -6.72 -3.89
CA THR A 52 11.98 -5.73 -4.13
C THR A 52 11.55 -4.55 -4.99
N THR A 53 10.42 -4.65 -5.68
CA THR A 53 9.91 -3.62 -6.58
C THR A 53 8.42 -3.42 -6.35
N LEU A 54 8.03 -2.17 -6.11
CA LEU A 54 6.63 -1.77 -5.94
C LEU A 54 6.25 -0.83 -7.08
N LEU A 55 5.18 -1.20 -7.80
CA LEU A 55 4.56 -0.33 -8.81
C LEU A 55 3.34 0.34 -8.18
N ILE A 56 3.41 1.66 -8.00
CA ILE A 56 2.31 2.46 -7.44
C ILE A 56 1.70 3.30 -8.56
N ARG A 57 0.38 3.27 -8.68
CA ARG A 57 -0.38 4.10 -9.62
C ARG A 57 -1.61 4.65 -8.90
N GLY A 58 -1.86 5.93 -9.07
CA GLY A 58 -3.08 6.57 -8.62
C GLY A 58 -4.13 6.74 -9.73
N TYR A 59 -5.08 7.63 -9.48
CA TYR A 59 -6.16 7.99 -10.40
C TYR A 59 -5.82 9.25 -11.21
N ASP A 60 -5.07 10.19 -10.62
CA ASP A 60 -4.47 11.34 -11.30
C ASP A 60 -2.94 11.20 -11.29
N PRO A 61 -2.33 10.69 -12.38
CA PRO A 61 -0.93 10.24 -12.34
C PRO A 61 0.09 11.30 -11.92
N LEU A 62 -0.11 12.57 -12.31
CA LEU A 62 0.86 13.62 -12.04
C LEU A 62 0.76 14.09 -10.58
N ASP A 63 -0.45 14.46 -10.17
CA ASP A 63 -0.67 14.97 -8.81
C ASP A 63 -0.44 13.88 -7.77
N ASP A 64 -0.82 12.64 -8.07
CA ASP A 64 -0.55 11.50 -7.19
C ASP A 64 0.95 11.24 -7.07
N ALA A 65 1.73 11.30 -8.17
CA ALA A 65 3.18 11.14 -8.10
C ALA A 65 3.85 12.22 -7.23
N VAL A 66 3.37 13.47 -7.33
CA VAL A 66 3.83 14.56 -6.47
C VAL A 66 3.45 14.30 -5.00
N GLY A 67 2.22 13.86 -4.74
CA GLY A 67 1.74 13.48 -3.41
C GLY A 67 2.57 12.35 -2.80
N TYR A 68 2.86 11.30 -3.55
CA TYR A 68 3.73 10.20 -3.11
C TYR A 68 5.11 10.72 -2.74
N GLY A 69 5.68 11.60 -3.56
CA GLY A 69 7.00 12.19 -3.31
C GLY A 69 7.06 13.03 -2.04
N ARG A 70 6.00 13.80 -1.75
CA ARG A 70 5.94 14.72 -0.61
C ARG A 70 5.58 14.05 0.70
N GLU A 71 4.60 13.15 0.68
CA GLU A 71 3.97 12.65 1.91
C GLU A 71 4.35 11.20 2.20
N LEU A 72 4.44 10.35 1.17
CA LEU A 72 4.56 8.90 1.35
C LEU A 72 6.02 8.42 1.39
N LEU A 73 6.83 8.82 0.41
CA LEU A 73 8.23 8.38 0.29
C LEU A 73 9.09 8.73 1.52
N PRO A 74 8.97 9.92 2.14
CA PRO A 74 9.71 10.22 3.37
C PRO A 74 9.37 9.26 4.51
N LEU A 75 8.09 8.92 4.70
CA LEU A 75 7.63 8.01 5.74
C LEU A 75 8.10 6.58 5.50
N VAL A 76 8.07 6.10 4.24
CA VAL A 76 8.60 4.79 3.87
C VAL A 76 10.10 4.70 4.21
N ARG A 77 10.88 5.72 3.88
CA ARG A 77 12.32 5.77 4.19
C ARG A 77 12.58 5.79 5.70
N GLN A 78 11.79 6.58 6.44
CA GLN A 78 11.90 6.68 7.89
C GLN A 78 11.60 5.33 8.55
N GLU A 79 10.52 4.66 8.17
CA GLU A 79 10.14 3.36 8.72
C GLU A 79 11.16 2.27 8.37
N LEU A 80 11.72 2.27 7.15
CA LEU A 80 12.85 1.40 6.78
C LEU A 80 14.05 1.61 7.71
N ALA A 81 14.42 2.87 7.96
CA ALA A 81 15.52 3.20 8.87
C ALA A 81 15.23 2.74 10.31
N HIS A 82 14.00 2.92 10.79
CA HIS A 82 13.57 2.43 12.11
C HIS A 82 13.71 0.90 12.22
N ARG A 83 13.27 0.15 11.21
CA ARG A 83 13.37 -1.32 11.19
C ARG A 83 14.82 -1.79 11.14
N ALA A 84 15.66 -1.12 10.36
CA ALA A 84 17.09 -1.43 10.30
C ALA A 84 17.81 -1.15 11.64
N GLY A 85 17.41 -0.10 12.37
CA GLY A 85 17.95 0.23 13.69
C GLY A 85 17.40 -0.63 14.84
N GLY A 86 16.22 -1.23 14.68
CA GLY A 86 15.57 -2.08 15.68
C GLY A 86 15.93 -3.56 15.64
N GLY A 87 16.65 -4.02 14.61
CA GLY A 87 17.08 -5.42 14.44
C GLY A 87 18.24 -5.87 15.34
N GLY A 88 18.57 -5.10 16.38
CA GLY A 88 19.61 -5.39 17.37
C GLY A 88 19.04 -5.45 18.79
N SER A 89 18.34 -6.53 19.12
CA SER A 89 18.11 -7.02 20.49
C SER A 89 17.75 -8.49 20.46
#